data_AF-A0A2V9R7A1-F1
#
_entry.id   AF-A0A2V9R7A1-F1
#
_cell.length_a   1.000
_cell.length_b   1.000
_cell.length_c   1.000
_cell.angle_alpha   90.00
_cell.angle_beta   90.00
_cell.angle_gamma   90.00
#
_symmetry.space_group_name_H-M   'P 1'
#
loop_
_entity.id
_entity.type
_entity.pdbx_description
1 polymer ?
#
loop_
_entity_poly.entity_id
_entity_poly.type
_entity_poly.pdbx_seq_one_letter_code
_entity_poly.pdbx_strand_id
1 'polypeptide(L)'
;ICNGDVVRDLKLSGDRQSADINESLPISRSGWCVLRAWSDKSEYPVLDLYPYATTSPIYISVAGSNPSRKEDAGYFVAWIDRMIQAAKSNQDWNTEREKTAVLSLLDYARNIYVGMEK
;
A
#
# COMPACT_ATOMS: atom_id res chain seq x y z
N ILE A 1 7.57 -4.61 -7.38
CA ILE A 1 7.47 -4.28 -5.94
C ILE A 1 7.14 -5.57 -5.21
N CYS A 2 7.83 -5.89 -4.11
CA CYS A 2 7.51 -7.08 -3.31
C CYS A 2 7.46 -6.70 -1.84
N ASN A 3 6.38 -7.07 -1.14
CA ASN A 3 6.16 -6.73 0.28
C ASN A 3 6.39 -5.24 0.59
N GLY A 4 5.92 -4.34 -0.28
CA GLY A 4 6.12 -2.89 -0.13
C GLY A 4 7.42 -2.33 -0.72
N ASP A 5 8.44 -3.15 -0.94
CA ASP A 5 9.77 -2.69 -1.37
C ASP A 5 9.97 -2.70 -2.90
N VAL A 6 10.71 -1.71 -3.40
CA VAL A 6 11.20 -1.68 -4.78
C VAL A 6 12.35 -2.66 -4.92
N VAL A 7 12.04 -3.90 -5.29
CA VAL A 7 13.05 -4.96 -5.53
C VAL A 7 13.72 -4.89 -6.90
N ARG A 8 13.08 -4.21 -7.87
CA ARG A 8 13.56 -4.05 -9.25
C ARG A 8 12.91 -2.83 -9.89
N ASP A 9 13.71 -2.05 -10.59
CA ASP A 9 13.30 -0.97 -11.49
C ASP A 9 13.47 -1.46 -12.93
N LEU A 10 12.39 -1.34 -13.73
CA LEU A 10 12.34 -1.79 -15.11
C LEU A 10 12.36 -0.56 -16.02
N LYS A 11 13.43 -0.39 -16.80
CA LYS A 11 13.57 0.74 -17.72
C LYS A 11 12.78 0.48 -19.00
N LEU A 12 11.82 1.37 -19.28
CA LEU A 12 11.07 1.37 -20.52
C LEU A 12 11.90 2.04 -21.63
N SER A 13 11.84 1.48 -22.84
CA SER A 13 12.43 2.06 -24.05
C SER A 13 11.34 2.63 -24.98
N GLY A 14 11.75 3.38 -26.01
CA GLY A 14 10.83 3.87 -27.05
C GLY A 14 9.84 4.91 -26.54
N ASP A 15 8.57 4.79 -26.97
CA ASP A 15 7.45 5.68 -26.60
C ASP A 15 6.94 5.44 -25.16
N ARG A 16 7.46 4.41 -24.49
CA ARG A 16 7.15 4.04 -23.10
C ARG A 16 5.69 3.66 -22.86
N GLN A 17 4.95 3.25 -23.89
CA GLN A 17 3.55 2.82 -23.76
C GLN A 17 3.39 1.33 -23.48
N SER A 18 4.39 0.52 -23.81
CA SER A 18 4.40 -0.92 -23.56
C SER A 18 5.82 -1.42 -23.29
N ALA A 19 5.91 -2.59 -22.67
CA ALA A 19 7.15 -3.35 -22.55
C ALA A 19 6.85 -4.84 -22.41
N ASP A 20 7.72 -5.65 -23.00
CA ASP A 20 7.81 -7.09 -22.77
C ASP A 20 9.16 -7.37 -22.11
N ILE A 21 9.13 -7.96 -20.91
CA ILE A 21 10.28 -8.09 -20.03
C ILE A 21 10.29 -9.50 -19.45
N ASN A 22 11.41 -10.20 -19.65
CA ASN A 22 11.65 -11.50 -19.06
C ASN A 22 12.93 -11.45 -18.22
N GLU A 23 12.77 -11.42 -16.90
CA GLU A 23 13.87 -11.41 -15.93
C GLU A 23 13.57 -12.36 -14.76
N SER A 24 14.63 -12.80 -14.08
CA SER A 24 14.54 -13.60 -12.86
C SER A 24 14.78 -12.75 -11.63
N LEU A 25 13.91 -12.88 -10.63
CA LEU A 25 14.03 -12.19 -9.34
C LEU A 25 14.29 -13.22 -8.24
N PRO A 26 15.40 -13.12 -7.48
CA PRO A 26 15.63 -14.01 -6.34
C PRO A 26 14.63 -13.70 -5.22
N ILE A 27 13.89 -14.71 -4.77
CA ILE A 27 12.93 -14.61 -3.67
C ILE A 27 13.34 -15.59 -2.57
N SER A 28 13.64 -15.07 -1.38
CA SER A 28 14.07 -15.86 -0.22
C SER A 28 12.99 -15.99 0.87
N ARG A 29 11.89 -15.24 0.78
CA ARG A 29 10.80 -15.24 1.77
C ARG A 29 9.42 -15.26 1.10
N SER A 30 8.46 -15.89 1.78
CA SER A 30 7.04 -15.84 1.43
C SER A 30 6.54 -14.40 1.44
N GLY A 31 5.53 -14.10 0.62
CA GLY A 31 4.98 -12.76 0.51
C GLY A 31 4.19 -12.54 -0.77
N TRP A 32 4.19 -11.30 -1.24
CA TRP A 32 3.51 -10.93 -2.47
C TRP A 32 4.36 -9.98 -3.31
N CYS A 33 4.13 -9.99 -4.62
CA CYS A 33 4.73 -9.05 -5.55
C CYS A 33 3.69 -8.50 -6.53
N VAL A 34 3.87 -7.25 -6.95
CA VAL A 34 3.13 -6.61 -8.04
C VAL A 34 4.10 -5.97 -9.02
N LEU A 35 3.71 -5.93 -10.29
CA LEU A 35 4.28 -4.99 -11.23
C LEU A 35 3.57 -3.64 -11.05
N ARG A 36 4.35 -2.56 -11.04
CA ARG A 36 3.85 -1.21 -10.85
C ARG A 36 4.34 -0.31 -11.98
N ALA A 37 3.42 0.43 -12.58
CA ALA A 37 3.69 1.60 -13.39
C ALA A 37 3.20 2.84 -12.64
N TRP A 38 3.97 3.93 -12.67
CA TRP A 38 3.59 5.17 -12.03
C TRP A 38 4.23 6.37 -12.72
N SER A 39 3.65 7.55 -12.53
CA SER A 39 4.17 8.84 -12.99
C SER A 39 4.28 9.82 -11.84
N ASP A 40 5.36 10.61 -11.81
CA ASP A 40 5.56 11.72 -10.87
C ASP A 40 4.83 13.00 -11.30
N LYS A 41 4.10 12.93 -12.43
CA LYS A 41 3.31 14.02 -13.01
C LYS A 41 1.95 13.51 -13.49
N SER A 42 0.96 14.39 -13.43
CA SER A 42 -0.34 14.18 -14.09
C SER A 42 -0.18 14.09 -15.60
N GLU A 43 -0.97 13.24 -16.24
CA GLU A 43 -1.02 13.09 -17.71
C GLU A 43 -2.47 13.08 -18.18
N TYR A 44 -2.84 13.98 -19.10
CA TYR A 44 -4.20 13.99 -19.66
C TYR A 44 -4.42 12.75 -20.55
N PRO A 45 -5.58 12.06 -20.50
CA PRO A 45 -6.82 12.39 -19.78
C PRO A 45 -6.95 11.72 -18.39
N VAL A 46 -5.87 11.21 -17.80
CA VAL A 46 -5.90 10.59 -16.48
C VAL A 46 -6.06 11.67 -15.42
N LEU A 47 -7.23 11.70 -14.76
CA LEU A 47 -7.58 12.67 -13.72
C LEU A 47 -6.95 12.31 -12.37
N ASP A 48 -5.62 12.10 -12.37
CA ASP A 48 -4.81 11.82 -11.19
C ASP A 48 -3.55 12.69 -11.23
N LEU A 49 -3.16 13.22 -10.06
CA LEU A 49 -1.91 13.98 -9.91
C LEU A 49 -0.68 13.07 -10.00
N TYR A 50 -0.83 11.81 -9.60
CA TYR A 50 0.21 10.79 -9.62
C TYR A 50 -0.37 9.50 -10.21
N PRO A 51 -0.60 9.44 -11.54
CA PRO A 51 -1.13 8.25 -12.20
C PRO A 51 -0.38 6.99 -11.76
N TYR A 52 -1.14 6.01 -11.28
CA TYR A 52 -0.59 4.82 -10.65
C TYR A 52 -1.38 3.60 -11.05
N ALA A 53 -0.67 2.54 -11.46
CA ALA A 53 -1.27 1.28 -11.84
C ALA A 53 -0.45 0.10 -11.32
N THR A 54 -1.13 -0.93 -10.86
CA THR A 54 -0.53 -2.20 -10.45
C THR A 54 -1.27 -3.37 -11.06
N THR A 55 -0.57 -4.46 -11.30
CA THR A 55 -1.22 -5.75 -11.58
C THR A 55 -1.91 -6.28 -10.32
N SER A 56 -2.76 -7.31 -10.49
CA SER A 56 -3.10 -8.18 -9.36
C SER A 56 -1.81 -8.75 -8.75
N PRO A 57 -1.75 -8.90 -7.42
CA PRO A 57 -0.58 -9.46 -6.77
C PRO A 57 -0.42 -10.94 -7.13
N ILE A 58 0.83 -11.34 -7.31
CA ILE A 58 1.22 -12.75 -7.22
C ILE A 58 1.64 -13.04 -5.78
N TYR A 59 1.14 -14.14 -5.23
CA TYR A 59 1.49 -14.59 -3.88
C TYR A 59 2.50 -15.72 -3.96
N ILE A 60 3.54 -15.64 -3.15
CA ILE A 60 4.69 -16.54 -3.18
C ILE A 60 4.79 -17.19 -1.80
N SER A 61 4.91 -18.52 -1.79
CA SER A 61 5.16 -19.30 -0.57
C SER A 61 6.52 -19.97 -0.69
N VAL A 62 7.40 -19.66 0.25
CA VAL A 62 8.73 -20.27 0.39
C VAL A 62 8.71 -21.18 1.60
N ALA A 63 9.12 -22.44 1.42
CA ALA A 63 9.17 -23.42 2.50
C ALA A 63 10.04 -22.92 3.66
N GLY A 64 9.51 -23.03 4.89
CA GLY A 64 10.20 -22.57 6.10
C GLY A 64 10.17 -21.04 6.32
N SER A 65 9.61 -20.26 5.40
CA SER A 65 9.45 -18.82 5.59
C SER A 65 8.14 -18.49 6.32
N ASN A 66 8.24 -17.77 7.43
CA ASN A 66 7.10 -17.17 8.13
C ASN A 66 7.20 -15.64 8.03
N PRO A 67 6.40 -14.95 7.20
CA PRO A 67 6.44 -13.50 7.06
C PRO A 67 6.25 -12.81 8.41
N SER A 68 7.10 -11.84 8.72
CA SER A 68 6.96 -11.00 9.91
C SER A 68 5.73 -10.11 9.75
N ARG A 69 4.69 -10.34 10.56
CA ARG A 69 3.49 -9.50 10.58
C ARG A 69 3.70 -8.17 11.31
N LYS A 70 4.80 -8.06 12.06
CA LYS A 70 5.04 -6.98 13.00
C LYS A 70 5.32 -5.64 12.31
N GLU A 71 6.17 -5.65 11.28
CA GLU A 71 6.52 -4.43 10.53
C GLU A 71 5.30 -3.89 9.77
N ASP A 72 4.57 -4.78 9.08
CA ASP A 72 3.33 -4.43 8.39
C ASP A 72 2.27 -3.88 9.36
N ALA A 73 2.10 -4.54 10.51
CA ALA A 73 1.18 -4.08 11.54
C ALA A 73 1.56 -2.69 12.07
N GLY A 74 2.84 -2.45 12.36
CA GLY A 74 3.32 -1.15 12.81
C GLY A 74 3.10 -0.04 11.77
N TYR A 75 3.29 -0.34 10.48
CA TYR A 75 2.93 0.58 9.40
C TYR A 75 1.44 0.95 9.43
N PHE A 76 0.55 -0.05 9.54
CA PHE A 76 -0.89 0.21 9.59
C PHE A 76 -1.31 0.98 10.85
N VAL A 77 -0.71 0.70 12.01
CA VAL A 77 -0.94 1.48 13.23
C VAL A 77 -0.57 2.94 13.01
N ALA A 78 0.64 3.22 12.50
CA ALA A 78 1.08 4.58 12.23
C ALA A 78 0.20 5.30 11.20
N TRP A 79 -0.26 4.59 10.17
CA TRP A 79 -1.16 5.13 9.16
C TRP A 79 -2.55 5.47 9.73
N ILE A 80 -3.11 4.58 10.54
CA ILE A 80 -4.40 4.81 11.22
C ILE A 80 -4.29 5.97 12.20
N ASP A 81 -3.18 6.10 12.93
CA ASP A 81 -2.93 7.24 13.81
C ASP A 81 -2.98 8.56 13.03
N ARG A 82 -2.37 8.61 11.84
CA ARG A 82 -2.45 9.78 10.95
C ARG A 82 -3.89 10.05 10.48
N MET A 83 -4.66 9.02 10.12
CA MET A 83 -6.06 9.18 9.72
C MET A 83 -6.92 9.69 10.88
N ILE A 84 -6.72 9.19 12.10
CA ILE A 84 -7.42 9.66 13.30
C ILE A 84 -7.11 11.14 13.55
N GLN A 85 -5.85 11.55 13.43
CA GLN A 85 -5.46 12.96 13.58
C GLN A 85 -6.17 13.85 12.56
N ALA A 86 -6.14 13.46 11.28
CA ALA A 86 -6.80 14.20 10.20
C ALA A 86 -8.32 14.29 10.41
N ALA A 87 -8.97 13.19 10.80
CA ALA A 87 -10.40 13.14 11.07
C ALA A 87 -10.79 14.02 12.27
N LYS A 88 -9.96 14.07 13.32
CA LYS A 88 -10.17 14.94 14.48
C LYS A 88 -10.09 16.42 14.10
N SER A 89 -9.10 16.79 13.28
CA SER A 89 -8.87 18.17 12.84
C SER A 89 -9.86 18.67 11.79
N ASN A 90 -10.52 17.75 11.07
CA ASN A 90 -11.52 18.12 10.08
C ASN A 90 -12.75 18.76 10.76
N GLN A 91 -13.21 19.88 10.18
CA GLN A 91 -14.38 20.64 10.62
C GLN A 91 -15.60 20.39 9.73
N ASP A 92 -15.40 19.82 8.53
CA ASP A 92 -16.44 19.66 7.51
C ASP A 92 -17.20 18.33 7.68
N TRP A 93 -17.72 18.07 8.88
CA TRP A 93 -18.56 16.91 9.17
C TRP A 93 -20.03 17.24 8.97
N ASN A 94 -20.82 16.31 8.41
CA ASN A 94 -22.27 16.54 8.28
C ASN A 94 -22.95 16.52 9.66
N THR A 95 -22.50 15.64 10.55
CA THR A 95 -22.98 15.54 11.94
C THR A 95 -21.90 15.07 12.91
N GLU A 96 -22.02 15.42 14.18
CA GLU A 96 -21.14 14.88 15.25
C GLU A 96 -21.24 13.35 15.39
N ARG A 97 -22.41 12.79 15.11
CA ARG A 97 -22.63 11.34 15.14
C ARG A 97 -21.79 10.63 14.09
N GLU A 98 -21.72 11.19 12.88
CA GLU A 98 -20.86 10.69 11.80
C GLU A 98 -19.38 10.73 12.21
N LYS A 99 -18.91 11.88 12.70
CA LYS A 99 -17.54 12.05 13.19
C LYS A 99 -17.18 10.98 14.24
N THR A 100 -18.07 10.80 15.22
CA THR A 100 -17.89 9.81 16.29
C THR A 100 -17.82 8.38 15.75
N ALA A 101 -18.71 8.04 14.81
CA ALA A 101 -18.73 6.71 14.19
C ALA A 101 -17.44 6.41 13.41
N VAL A 102 -16.95 7.37 12.63
CA VAL A 102 -15.68 7.21 11.88
C VAL A 102 -14.49 7.07 12.83
N LEU A 103 -14.39 7.91 13.85
CA LEU A 103 -13.32 7.81 14.85
C LEU A 103 -13.36 6.47 15.60
N SER A 104 -14.54 5.97 15.93
CA SER A 104 -14.70 4.67 16.59
C SER A 104 -14.27 3.51 15.69
N LEU A 105 -14.59 3.56 14.39
CA LEU A 105 -14.15 2.56 13.42
C LEU A 105 -12.62 2.55 13.25
N LEU A 106 -12.01 3.73 13.16
CA LEU A 106 -10.56 3.87 13.07
C LEU A 106 -9.86 3.32 14.32
N ASP A 107 -10.37 3.62 15.52
CA ASP A 107 -9.81 3.10 16.77
C ASP A 107 -9.95 1.57 16.87
N TYR A 108 -11.11 1.02 16.47
CA TYR A 108 -11.31 -0.42 16.39
C TYR A 108 -10.28 -1.09 15.46
N ALA A 109 -10.08 -0.55 14.25
CA ALA A 109 -9.10 -1.06 13.31
C ALA A 109 -7.67 -0.98 13.87
N ARG A 110 -7.33 0.13 14.53
CA ARG A 110 -6.03 0.33 15.18
C ARG A 110 -5.73 -0.79 16.18
N ASN A 111 -6.70 -1.11 17.04
CA ASN A 111 -6.52 -2.12 18.08
C ASN A 111 -6.27 -3.53 17.53
N ILE A 112 -6.83 -3.86 16.35
CA ILE A 112 -6.53 -5.11 15.65
C ILE A 112 -5.04 -5.18 15.30
N TYR A 113 -4.51 -4.14 14.66
CA TYR A 113 -3.10 -4.14 14.22
C TYR A 113 -2.11 -4.05 15.38
N VAL A 114 -2.42 -3.29 16.45
CA VAL A 114 -1.59 -3.29 17.67
C VAL A 114 -1.49 -4.69 18.29
N GLY A 115 -2.57 -5.48 18.22
CA GLY A 115 -2.55 -6.89 18.63
C GLY A 115 -1.60 -7.78 17.80
N MET A 116 -1.28 -7.37 16.57
CA MET A 116 -0.40 -8.08 15.63
C MET A 116 1.06 -7.63 15.69
N GLU A 117 1.37 -6.55 16.42
CA GLU A 117 2.76 -6.11 16.67
C GLU A 117 3.50 -6.94 17.73
N LYS A 118 2.77 -7.78 18.47
CA LYS A 118 3.27 -8.62 19.56
C LYS A 118 3.82 -9.94 19.04
#